data_AF-A0A4Y2D9I5-F1
#
_entry.id   AF-A0A4Y2D9I5-F1
#
_cell.length_a   1.000
_cell.length_b   1.000
_cell.length_c   1.000
_cell.angle_alpha   90.00
_cell.angle_beta   90.00
_cell.angle_gamma   90.00
#
_symmetry.space_group_name_H-M   'P 1'
#
loop_
_entity.id
_entity.type
_entity.pdbx_description
1 polymer ?
#
loop_
_entity_poly.entity_id
_entity_poly.type
_entity_poly.pdbx_seq_one_letter_code
_entity_poly.pdbx_strand_id
1 'polypeptide(L)'
;MSFSWFRNREKEFISFFSQAGELVYCSNIPGLIASFKVQYKPDEWRLFIEASKRGLKTVLLHNGNEYDSVPVGHSVHLKECYENLDFILNQLSYLDHKWAVCGDLKVISMLLFNRKGTRNFSFFVNGTAETENNITLRKNDQSERY
;
A
#
# COMPACT_ATOMS: atom_id res chain seq x y z
N MET A 1 -3.05 24.73 -24.53
CA MET A 1 -2.89 23.32 -24.93
C MET A 1 -2.15 22.61 -23.81
N SER A 2 -2.83 21.74 -23.05
CA SER A 2 -2.20 20.95 -22.00
C SER A 2 -1.68 19.66 -22.63
N PHE A 3 -0.36 19.47 -22.63
CA PHE A 3 0.24 18.20 -23.03
C PHE A 3 0.23 17.28 -21.81
N SER A 4 -0.70 16.34 -21.73
CA SER A 4 -0.61 15.22 -20.78
C SER A 4 0.37 14.20 -21.34
N TRP A 5 1.59 14.17 -20.81
CA TRP A 5 2.52 13.07 -21.06
C TRP A 5 1.97 11.80 -20.39
N PHE A 6 1.32 10.94 -21.15
CA PHE A 6 1.02 9.57 -20.70
C PHE A 6 2.35 8.87 -20.39
N ARG A 7 2.53 8.50 -19.13
CA ARG A 7 3.78 7.88 -18.65
C ARG A 7 3.79 6.41 -19.05
N ASN A 8 4.27 6.12 -20.26
CA ASN A 8 4.42 4.75 -20.79
C ASN A 8 5.22 3.77 -19.88
N ARG A 9 5.90 4.24 -18.82
CA ARG A 9 6.56 3.40 -17.80
C ARG A 9 5.60 2.50 -17.02
N GLU A 10 4.33 2.88 -16.91
CA GLU A 10 3.33 2.08 -16.20
C GLU A 10 3.07 0.73 -16.89
N LYS A 11 3.29 0.63 -18.21
CA LYS A 11 3.06 -0.62 -18.98
C LYS A 11 3.85 -1.82 -18.49
N GLU A 12 5.08 -1.60 -18.02
CA GLU A 12 5.93 -2.67 -17.50
C GLU A 12 5.37 -3.25 -16.20
N PHE A 13 4.68 -2.41 -15.41
CA PHE A 13 4.14 -2.80 -14.12
C PHE A 13 2.71 -3.35 -14.18
N ILE A 14 1.96 -3.11 -15.28
CA ILE A 14 0.58 -3.61 -15.45
C ILE A 14 0.49 -5.12 -15.19
N SER A 15 1.51 -5.89 -15.56
CA SER A 15 1.54 -7.34 -15.36
C SER A 15 1.48 -7.79 -13.89
N PHE A 16 1.85 -6.92 -12.95
CA PHE A 16 1.80 -7.21 -11.51
C PHE A 16 0.47 -6.81 -10.86
N PHE A 17 -0.41 -6.11 -11.59
CA PHE A 17 -1.70 -5.66 -11.07
C PHE A 17 -2.85 -6.47 -11.64
N SER A 18 -3.88 -6.64 -10.84
CA SER A 18 -5.11 -7.33 -11.18
C SER A 18 -6.29 -6.54 -10.65
N GLN A 19 -7.46 -6.74 -11.24
CA GLN A 19 -8.69 -6.05 -10.85
C GLN A 19 -9.68 -7.05 -10.29
N ALA A 20 -10.20 -6.78 -9.09
CA ALA A 20 -11.29 -7.53 -8.48
C ALA A 20 -12.43 -6.55 -8.16
N GLY A 21 -13.44 -6.53 -9.03
CA GLY A 21 -14.53 -5.56 -8.97
C GLY A 21 -14.00 -4.13 -9.10
N GLU A 22 -14.23 -3.33 -8.06
CA GLU A 22 -13.82 -1.92 -7.99
C GLU A 22 -12.41 -1.71 -7.42
N LEU A 23 -11.70 -2.77 -7.07
CA LEU A 23 -10.35 -2.72 -6.53
C LEU A 23 -9.34 -3.13 -7.60
N VAL A 24 -8.36 -2.26 -7.85
CA VAL A 24 -7.11 -2.64 -8.52
C VAL A 24 -6.08 -2.92 -7.44
N TYR A 25 -5.44 -4.08 -7.47
CA TYR A 25 -4.47 -4.52 -6.46
C TYR A 25 -3.28 -5.21 -7.11
N CYS A 26 -2.15 -5.22 -6.42
CA CYS A 26 -0.95 -5.94 -6.84
C CYS A 26 -1.08 -7.41 -6.44
N SER A 27 -1.13 -8.31 -7.41
CA SER A 27 -1.27 -9.75 -7.19
C SER A 27 0.07 -10.45 -6.92
N ASN A 28 1.19 -9.81 -7.26
CA ASN A 28 2.54 -10.34 -7.02
C ASN A 28 3.47 -9.26 -6.45
N ILE A 29 3.31 -8.97 -5.16
CA ILE A 29 4.17 -8.01 -4.44
C ILE A 29 5.65 -8.40 -4.49
N PRO A 30 6.06 -9.66 -4.24
CA PRO A 30 7.48 -10.03 -4.31
C PRO A 30 8.08 -9.76 -5.69
N GLY A 31 7.35 -10.07 -6.77
CA GLY A 31 7.76 -9.80 -8.14
C GLY A 31 7.86 -8.31 -8.46
N LEU A 32 6.89 -7.51 -7.97
CA LEU A 32 6.92 -6.05 -8.11
C LEU A 32 8.17 -5.46 -7.44
N ILE A 33 8.47 -5.85 -6.20
CA ILE A 33 9.65 -5.36 -5.47
C ILE A 33 10.96 -5.85 -6.11
N ALA A 34 11.00 -7.10 -6.57
CA ALA A 34 12.14 -7.65 -7.30
C ALA A 34 12.41 -6.91 -8.62
N SER A 35 11.38 -6.41 -9.31
CA SER A 35 11.53 -5.62 -10.54
C SER A 35 12.33 -4.32 -10.31
N PHE A 36 12.28 -3.79 -9.09
CA PHE A 36 13.11 -2.65 -8.66
C PHE A 36 14.51 -3.06 -8.19
N LYS A 37 14.90 -4.33 -8.35
CA LYS A 37 16.18 -4.89 -7.88
C LYS A 37 16.36 -4.84 -6.36
N VAL A 38 15.25 -4.84 -5.62
CA VAL A 38 15.23 -4.90 -4.15
C VAL A 38 14.84 -6.31 -3.73
N GLN A 39 15.52 -6.84 -2.70
CA GLN A 39 15.13 -8.14 -2.13
C GLN A 39 13.87 -7.96 -1.29
N TYR A 40 12.82 -8.72 -1.62
CA TYR A 40 11.59 -8.66 -0.84
C TYR A 40 11.73 -9.47 0.46
N LYS A 41 11.61 -8.78 1.60
CA LYS A 41 11.52 -9.37 2.94
C LYS A 41 10.32 -8.77 3.67
N PRO A 42 9.25 -9.54 3.94
CA PRO A 42 8.01 -8.99 4.49
C PRO A 42 8.20 -8.14 5.76
N ASP A 43 9.10 -8.56 6.67
CA ASP A 43 9.33 -7.89 7.95
C ASP A 43 9.88 -6.45 7.81
N GLU A 44 10.46 -6.10 6.66
CA GLU A 44 10.99 -4.77 6.37
C GLU A 44 9.93 -3.79 5.83
N TRP A 45 8.68 -4.26 5.61
CA TRP A 45 7.60 -3.46 5.03
C TRP A 45 6.39 -3.35 5.96
N ARG A 46 5.67 -2.23 5.84
CA ARG A 46 4.37 -1.99 6.48
C ARG A 46 3.35 -1.63 5.41
N LEU A 47 2.11 -2.04 5.62
CA LEU A 47 0.99 -1.71 4.76
C LEU A 47 0.29 -0.47 5.29
N PHE A 48 0.34 0.63 4.56
CA PHE A 48 -0.42 1.84 4.83
C PHE A 48 -1.74 1.83 4.06
N ILE A 49 -2.85 2.01 4.77
CA ILE A 49 -4.19 2.13 4.18
C ILE A 49 -4.66 3.56 4.40
N GLU A 50 -4.75 4.30 3.30
CA GLU A 50 -5.24 5.67 3.26
C GLU A 50 -6.71 5.67 2.82
N ALA A 51 -7.58 6.19 3.67
CA ALA A 51 -8.98 6.41 3.34
C ALA A 51 -9.19 7.89 3.02
N SER A 52 -9.73 8.19 1.84
CA SER A 52 -10.07 9.55 1.43
C SER A 52 -11.53 9.65 1.03
N LYS A 53 -12.03 10.88 0.85
CA LYS A 53 -13.34 11.12 0.24
C LYS A 53 -13.45 10.54 -1.18
N ARG A 54 -12.31 10.32 -1.85
CA ARG A 54 -12.22 9.84 -3.23
C ARG A 54 -12.02 8.33 -3.33
N GLY A 55 -12.03 7.61 -2.20
CA GLY A 55 -11.86 6.16 -2.15
C GLY A 55 -10.70 5.72 -1.26
N LEU A 56 -10.27 4.48 -1.46
CA LEU A 56 -9.23 3.81 -0.68
C LEU A 56 -7.95 3.66 -1.51
N LYS A 57 -6.80 3.87 -0.85
CA LYS A 57 -5.48 3.61 -1.42
C LYS A 57 -4.67 2.80 -0.43
N THR A 58 -3.98 1.79 -0.93
CA THR A 58 -3.06 0.98 -0.14
C THR A 58 -1.66 1.09 -0.69
N VAL A 59 -0.72 1.34 0.20
CA VAL A 59 0.66 1.67 -0.12
C VAL A 59 1.57 0.85 0.79
N LEU A 60 2.63 0.26 0.25
CA LEU A 60 3.69 -0.36 1.03
C LEU A 60 4.76 0.68 1.37
N LEU A 61 5.12 0.73 2.65
CA LEU A 61 6.14 1.60 3.20
C LEU A 61 7.30 0.75 3.73
N HIS A 62 8.53 1.14 3.44
CA HIS A 62 9.71 0.49 3.99
C HIS A 62 9.97 1.00 5.42
N ASN A 63 10.29 0.11 6.37
CA ASN A 63 10.39 0.45 7.80
C ASN A 63 11.41 1.55 8.13
N GLY A 64 12.50 1.63 7.38
CA GLY A 64 13.54 2.65 7.53
C GLY A 64 13.35 3.85 6.61
N ASN A 65 12.23 3.93 5.90
CA ASN A 65 11.97 4.87 4.80
C ASN A 65 13.08 4.89 3.74
N GLU A 66 14.00 3.91 3.72
CA GLU A 66 15.09 3.86 2.74
C GLU A 66 14.56 3.87 1.32
N TYR A 67 13.39 3.30 1.06
CA TYR A 67 12.78 3.27 -0.26
C TYR A 67 11.51 4.13 -0.30
N ASP A 68 11.22 4.67 -1.48
CA ASP A 68 9.94 5.31 -1.77
C ASP A 68 8.75 4.38 -1.51
N SER A 69 7.60 4.99 -1.26
CA SER A 69 6.35 4.26 -1.03
C SER A 69 5.83 3.62 -2.33
N VAL A 70 5.37 2.37 -2.24
CA VAL A 70 4.91 1.59 -3.40
C VAL A 70 3.39 1.46 -3.37
N PRO A 71 2.64 2.02 -4.32
CA PRO A 71 1.21 1.81 -4.39
C PRO A 71 0.91 0.36 -4.75
N VAL A 72 0.22 -0.36 -3.87
CA VAL A 72 -0.15 -1.78 -4.07
C VAL A 72 -1.63 -1.99 -4.28
N GLY A 73 -2.45 -0.97 -4.07
CA GLY A 73 -3.86 -1.05 -4.38
C GLY A 73 -4.56 0.29 -4.36
N HIS A 74 -5.63 0.38 -5.15
CA HIS A 74 -6.42 1.59 -5.28
C HIS A 74 -7.86 1.23 -5.65
N SER A 75 -8.81 1.95 -5.05
CA SER A 75 -10.20 1.94 -5.45
C SER A 75 -10.81 3.32 -5.26
N VAL A 76 -11.57 3.78 -6.25
CA VAL A 76 -12.31 5.05 -6.20
C VAL A 76 -13.70 4.88 -5.58
N HIS A 77 -14.25 3.67 -5.65
CA HIS A 77 -15.64 3.38 -5.30
C HIS A 77 -15.80 2.68 -3.95
N LEU A 78 -14.75 2.01 -3.46
CA LEU A 78 -14.78 1.40 -2.13
C LEU A 78 -14.77 2.48 -1.04
N LYS A 79 -15.74 2.36 -0.13
CA LYS A 79 -15.83 3.17 1.07
C LYS A 79 -15.01 2.56 2.19
N GLU A 80 -14.60 3.40 3.13
CA GLU A 80 -14.00 2.97 4.39
C GLU A 80 -15.04 2.26 5.27
N CYS A 81 -15.15 0.95 5.07
CA CYS A 81 -15.98 0.02 5.84
C CYS A 81 -15.17 -1.26 6.08
N TYR A 82 -15.47 -1.97 7.16
CA TYR A 82 -14.71 -3.16 7.56
C TYR A 82 -14.67 -4.22 6.46
N GLU A 83 -15.79 -4.48 5.79
CA GLU A 83 -15.92 -5.48 4.74
C GLU A 83 -15.00 -5.17 3.55
N ASN A 84 -14.88 -3.88 3.19
CA ASN A 84 -14.02 -3.43 2.10
C ASN A 84 -12.54 -3.48 2.50
N LEU A 85 -12.22 -3.12 3.74
CA LEU A 85 -10.86 -3.23 4.27
C LEU A 85 -10.42 -4.70 4.34
N ASP A 86 -11.30 -5.59 4.80
CA ASP A 86 -11.04 -7.03 4.83
C ASP A 86 -10.87 -7.59 3.42
N PHE A 87 -11.73 -7.19 2.49
CA PHE A 87 -11.60 -7.55 1.08
C PHE A 87 -10.23 -7.15 0.51
N ILE A 88 -9.76 -5.93 0.77
CA ILE A 88 -8.45 -5.46 0.32
C ILE A 88 -7.31 -6.29 0.94
N LEU A 89 -7.37 -6.55 2.24
CA LEU A 89 -6.35 -7.35 2.94
C LEU A 89 -6.27 -8.78 2.43
N ASN A 90 -7.42 -9.37 2.07
CA ASN A 90 -7.48 -10.72 1.49
C ASN A 90 -6.90 -10.74 0.06
N GLN A 91 -7.18 -9.74 -0.77
CA GLN A 91 -6.62 -9.66 -2.14
C GLN A 91 -5.10 -9.43 -2.15
N LEU A 92 -4.57 -8.75 -1.13
CA LEU A 92 -3.13 -8.52 -0.96
C LEU A 92 -2.39 -9.69 -0.27
N SER A 93 -3.06 -10.83 -0.04
CA SER A 93 -2.50 -11.98 0.68
C SER A 93 -1.83 -11.62 2.01
N TYR A 94 -2.48 -10.75 2.80
CA TYR A 94 -1.91 -10.22 4.04
C TYR A 94 -1.42 -11.33 5.01
N LEU A 95 -2.10 -12.48 5.05
CA LEU A 95 -1.76 -13.61 5.92
C LEU A 95 -0.38 -14.20 5.66
N ASP A 96 0.09 -14.15 4.41
CA ASP A 96 1.38 -14.69 4.02
C ASP A 96 2.52 -13.73 4.41
N HIS A 97 2.25 -12.42 4.34
CA HIS A 97 3.25 -11.39 4.57
C HIS A 97 3.32 -10.89 6.01
N LYS A 98 2.19 -10.91 6.73
CA LYS A 98 2.06 -10.46 8.14
C LYS A 98 2.63 -9.07 8.40
N TRP A 99 2.50 -8.16 7.43
CA TRP A 99 2.96 -6.79 7.56
C TRP A 99 2.33 -6.09 8.77
N ALA A 100 3.04 -5.10 9.31
CA ALA A 100 2.36 -4.16 10.19
C ALA A 100 1.40 -3.29 9.38
N VAL A 101 0.16 -3.13 9.83
CA VAL A 101 -0.85 -2.28 9.18
C VAL A 101 -0.83 -0.90 9.81
N CYS A 102 -0.71 0.12 8.98
CA CYS A 102 -0.74 1.53 9.32
C CYS A 102 -1.91 2.21 8.60
N GLY A 103 -2.43 3.28 9.17
CA GLY A 103 -3.50 4.06 8.54
C GLY A 103 -4.06 5.09 9.50
N ASP A 104 -5.10 5.78 9.05
CA ASP A 104 -5.80 6.75 9.87
C ASP A 104 -6.44 6.08 11.10
N LEU A 105 -6.65 6.86 12.16
CA LEU A 105 -7.28 6.38 13.40
C LEU A 105 -8.60 5.65 13.14
N LYS A 106 -9.37 6.13 12.17
CA LYS A 106 -10.64 5.53 11.77
C LYS A 106 -10.46 4.14 11.13
N VAL A 107 -9.53 3.97 10.20
CA VAL A 107 -9.18 2.66 9.61
C VAL A 107 -8.71 1.69 10.69
N ILE A 108 -7.77 2.13 11.53
CA ILE A 108 -7.20 1.29 12.60
C ILE A 108 -8.28 0.89 13.60
N SER A 109 -9.13 1.83 14.03
CA SER A 109 -10.24 1.54 14.94
C SER A 109 -11.24 0.55 14.35
N MET A 110 -11.55 0.63 13.05
CA MET A 110 -12.43 -0.34 12.39
C MET A 110 -11.83 -1.75 12.39
N LEU A 111 -10.53 -1.87 12.11
CA LEU A 111 -9.82 -3.15 12.08
C LEU A 111 -9.62 -3.75 13.48
N LEU A 112 -9.44 -2.90 14.51
CA LEU A 112 -9.30 -3.32 15.90
C LEU A 112 -10.64 -3.71 16.55
N PHE A 113 -11.69 -2.93 16.31
CA PHE A 113 -12.97 -3.09 16.99
C PHE A 113 -13.83 -4.20 16.39
N ASN A 114 -13.72 -4.46 15.08
CA ASN A 114 -14.46 -5.52 14.40
C ASN A 114 -13.70 -6.86 14.34
N ARG A 115 -13.04 -7.26 15.44
CA ARG A 115 -12.38 -8.57 15.57
C ARG A 115 -13.41 -9.72 15.67
N LYS A 116 -14.13 -10.00 14.60
CA LYS A 116 -14.88 -11.26 14.43
C LYS A 116 -13.91 -12.36 13.95
N GLY A 117 -13.07 -12.86 14.86
CA GLY A 117 -12.33 -14.11 14.68
C GLY A 117 -10.87 -14.01 14.17
N THR A 118 -9.94 -14.46 15.02
CA THR A 118 -8.70 -15.19 14.68
C THR A 118 -7.63 -14.56 13.76
N ARG A 119 -7.58 -13.24 13.56
CA ARG A 119 -6.41 -12.60 12.90
C ARG A 119 -5.75 -11.56 13.80
N ASN A 120 -4.52 -11.88 14.25
CA ASN A 120 -3.65 -10.96 14.99
C ASN A 120 -2.95 -10.04 13.99
N PHE A 121 -3.58 -8.92 13.69
CA PHE A 121 -2.95 -7.84 12.95
C PHE A 121 -2.04 -7.02 13.89
N SER A 122 -0.80 -6.78 13.46
CA SER A 122 0.11 -5.83 14.11
C SER A 122 -0.20 -4.43 13.56
N PHE A 123 -0.42 -3.42 14.40
CA PHE A 123 -0.84 -2.08 13.96
C PHE A 123 0.07 -0.96 14.46
N PHE A 124 0.24 0.10 13.65
CA PHE A 124 0.84 1.38 14.05
C PHE A 124 -0.02 2.57 13.61
N VAL A 125 -0.25 3.55 14.49
CA VAL A 125 -0.90 4.82 14.16
C VAL A 125 0.16 5.80 13.69
N ASN A 126 0.19 6.14 12.40
CA ASN A 126 1.07 7.17 11.85
C ASN A 126 0.21 8.32 11.30
N GLY A 127 0.60 9.57 11.60
CA GLY A 127 0.00 10.76 11.01
C GLY A 127 1.04 11.54 10.22
N THR A 128 1.17 11.29 8.93
CA THR A 128 1.99 12.11 8.02
C THR A 128 1.40 12.07 6.61
N ALA A 129 1.21 13.25 6.02
CA ALA A 129 0.82 13.42 4.61
C ALA A 129 2.04 13.20 3.71
N GLU A 130 1.94 12.30 2.74
CA GLU A 130 2.99 12.09 1.73
C GLU A 130 2.48 12.39 0.31
N THR A 131 3.26 13.20 -0.39
CA THR A 131 3.02 13.71 -1.73
C THR A 131 3.19 12.62 -2.80
N GLU A 132 2.35 12.66 -3.84
CA GLU A 132 2.41 11.75 -4.98
C GLU A 132 3.79 11.79 -5.66
N ASN A 133 4.59 10.73 -5.50
CA ASN A 133 5.89 10.59 -6.14
C ASN A 133 5.93 9.42 -7.12
N ASN A 134 6.80 9.60 -8.10
CA ASN A 134 6.88 8.86 -9.35
C ASN A 134 7.47 7.47 -9.10
N ILE A 135 6.84 6.42 -9.64
CA ILE A 135 7.23 5.01 -9.49
C ILE A 135 8.67 4.77 -9.99
N THR A 136 9.61 4.92 -9.08
CA THR A 136 10.96 4.37 -9.04
C THR A 136 11.29 4.31 -7.57
N LEU A 137 11.56 3.11 -7.00
CA LEU A 137 12.09 3.03 -5.63
C LEU A 137 13.46 3.71 -5.61
N ARG A 138 13.52 4.98 -5.23
CA ARG A 138 14.79 5.66 -4.98
C ARG A 138 15.14 5.50 -3.52
N LYS A 139 16.45 5.50 -3.24
CA LYS A 139 16.91 5.62 -1.86
C LYS A 139 16.53 7.02 -1.36
N ASN A 140 15.81 7.11 -0.25
CA ASN A 140 15.60 8.37 0.42
C ASN A 140 16.90 8.74 1.14
N ASP A 141 17.66 9.65 0.55
CA ASP A 141 18.82 10.26 1.20
C ASP A 141 18.33 11.22 2.29
N GLN A 142 18.02 10.67 3.46
CA GLN A 142 17.90 11.41 4.72
C GLN A 142 18.95 10.84 5.70
N SER A 143 20.22 10.98 5.33
CA SER A 143 21.36 10.76 6.24
C SER A 143 22.28 11.96 6.24
N GLU A 144 21.75 13.15 6.56
CA GLU A 144 22.58 14.29 7.00
C GLU A 144 21.68 15.36 7.63
N ARG A 145 21.48 15.25 8.95
CA ARG A 145 21.44 16.39 9.87
C ARG A 145 21.41 15.85 11.30
N TYR A 146 22.60 15.78 11.89
CA TYR A 146 22.80 15.87 13.33
C TYR A 146 22.36 17.25 13.83
#